data_AF-A0AAW2ZEI2-F1
#
_entry.id   AF-A0AAW2ZEI2-F1
#
_cell.length_a   1.000
_cell.length_b   1.000
_cell.length_c   1.000
_cell.angle_alpha   90.00
_cell.angle_beta   90.00
_cell.angle_gamma   90.00
#
_symmetry.space_group_name_H-M   'P 1'
#
loop_
_entity.id
_entity.type
_entity.pdbx_description
1 polymer ?
#
loop_
_entity_poly.entity_id
_entity_poly.type
_entity_poly.pdbx_seq_one_letter_code
_entity_poly.pdbx_strand_id
1 'polypeptide(L)'
;MFVNKLAPIARRYATDSNVSRMSFEKTLTNEEITKQLTGMFNILSHMKSNKKYKTQDLISDVGFYCYKSKSSIEGAGFGVFSRCDTFIPKGSVVSIYSGTVYANYEPTFLPSIGNKFILQRKDGFLIDGNDRYMSKIIYKSCKTRERYYDTRESKHVELCDDSWLQFRHQTSHQDFCNNSVLNPYAIGHYINSSHENHKNQTQEANVMYFEYEFDRDEWPDDLLQFIPNVHYSTQTMYLRANKCGLIKSIVLVALRDILNGEELFACYKNLVYT
;
A
#
# COMPACT_ATOMS: atom_id res chain seq x y z
N MET A 1 -9.96 5.00 54.90
CA MET A 1 -8.53 4.81 54.55
C MET A 1 -8.49 3.97 53.26
N PHE A 2 -8.58 4.62 52.10
CA PHE A 2 -8.39 3.98 50.80
C PHE A 2 -7.53 4.93 49.97
N VAL A 3 -6.25 4.60 49.85
CA VAL A 3 -5.28 5.35 49.07
C VAL A 3 -5.34 4.81 47.64
N ASN A 4 -5.94 5.58 46.74
CA ASN A 4 -5.84 5.32 45.29
C ASN A 4 -4.38 5.58 44.86
N LYS A 5 -3.62 4.51 44.63
CA LYS A 5 -2.36 4.58 43.89
C LYS A 5 -2.69 4.75 42.41
N LEU A 6 -2.58 6.00 41.92
CA LEU A 6 -2.46 6.25 40.48
C LEU A 6 -1.15 5.63 40.00
N ALA A 7 -1.24 4.68 39.07
CA ALA A 7 -0.08 4.15 38.36
C ALA A 7 0.56 5.27 37.53
N PRO A 8 1.90 5.36 37.46
CA PRO A 8 2.55 6.39 36.68
C PRO A 8 2.32 6.14 35.19
N ILE A 9 1.86 7.18 34.49
CA ILE A 9 1.84 7.23 33.03
C ILE A 9 3.29 7.12 32.56
N ALA A 10 3.66 5.95 32.02
CA ALA A 10 4.97 5.73 31.43
C ALA A 10 5.11 6.67 30.22
N ARG A 11 5.87 7.77 30.38
CA ARG A 11 6.37 8.54 29.24
C ARG A 11 7.26 7.61 28.41
N ARG A 12 6.76 7.18 27.24
CA ARG A 12 7.56 6.43 26.27
C ARG A 12 8.64 7.35 25.72
N TYR A 13 9.89 7.13 26.13
CA TYR A 13 11.05 7.70 25.46
C TYR A 13 11.14 7.10 24.05
N ALA A 14 11.32 7.94 23.03
CA ALA A 14 11.61 7.47 21.69
C ALA A 14 12.96 6.74 21.72
N THR A 15 12.99 5.47 21.28
CA THR A 15 14.24 4.72 21.08
C THR A 15 15.04 5.36 19.95
N ASP A 16 16.38 5.24 19.95
CA ASP A 16 17.24 5.78 18.89
C ASP A 16 16.83 5.31 17.48
N SER A 17 16.30 4.10 17.38
CA SER A 17 15.72 3.55 16.14
C SER A 17 14.48 4.31 15.65
N ASN A 18 13.63 4.81 16.55
CA ASN A 18 12.47 5.63 16.20
C ASN A 18 12.89 7.05 15.80
N VAL A 19 13.89 7.62 16.47
CA VAL A 19 14.45 8.94 16.11
C VAL A 19 15.09 8.90 14.73
N SER A 20 15.88 7.86 14.44
CA SER A 20 16.49 7.65 13.11
C SER A 20 15.43 7.49 12.01
N ARG A 21 14.36 6.72 12.25
CA ARG A 21 13.24 6.59 11.30
C ARG A 21 12.49 7.91 11.05
N MET A 22 12.17 8.65 12.11
CA MET A 22 11.52 9.98 11.98
C MET A 22 12.42 10.97 11.23
N SER A 23 13.74 10.88 11.41
CA SER A 23 14.69 11.70 10.67
C SER A 23 14.72 11.33 9.18
N PHE A 24 14.62 10.05 8.84
CA PHE A 24 14.56 9.58 7.46
C PHE A 24 13.22 9.91 6.78
N GLU A 25 12.09 9.76 7.46
CA GLU A 25 10.77 10.17 6.94
C GLU A 25 10.77 11.65 6.53
N LYS A 26 11.43 12.52 7.31
CA LYS A 26 11.57 13.95 6.98
C LYS A 26 12.44 14.22 5.75
N THR A 27 13.28 13.28 5.33
CA THR A 27 14.11 13.43 4.12
C THR A 27 13.39 12.97 2.85
N LEU A 28 12.33 12.18 2.96
CA LEU A 28 11.52 11.74 1.83
C LEU A 28 10.54 12.85 1.43
N THR A 29 10.52 13.19 0.15
CA THR A 29 9.61 14.19 -0.41
C THR A 29 8.55 13.52 -1.29
N ASN A 30 7.36 14.13 -1.40
CA ASN A 30 6.34 13.66 -2.34
C ASN A 30 6.85 13.66 -3.78
N GLU A 31 7.76 14.57 -4.14
CA GLU A 31 8.37 14.64 -5.48
C GLU A 31 9.19 13.37 -5.79
N GLU A 32 10.02 12.92 -4.84
CA GLU A 32 10.82 11.71 -5.02
C GLU A 32 9.93 10.45 -5.12
N ILE A 33 8.90 10.37 -4.27
CA ILE A 33 7.90 9.28 -4.33
C ILE A 33 7.14 9.31 -5.67
N THR A 34 6.73 10.50 -6.12
CA THR A 34 6.06 10.71 -7.42
C THR A 34 6.94 10.18 -8.55
N LYS A 35 8.21 10.59 -8.59
CA LYS A 35 9.15 10.19 -9.62
C LYS A 35 9.32 8.67 -9.70
N GLN A 36 9.47 8.00 -8.55
CA GLN A 36 9.58 6.54 -8.49
C GLN A 36 8.29 5.85 -9.00
N LEU A 37 7.13 6.27 -8.50
CA LEU A 37 5.83 5.72 -8.91
C LEU A 37 5.56 5.92 -10.40
N THR A 38 5.84 7.11 -10.94
CA THR A 38 5.70 7.39 -12.38
C THR A 38 6.63 6.50 -13.20
N GLY A 39 7.89 6.32 -12.79
CA GLY A 39 8.82 5.41 -13.45
C GLY A 39 8.30 3.96 -13.47
N MET A 40 7.83 3.48 -12.32
CA MET A 40 7.25 2.14 -12.18
C MET A 40 6.00 1.99 -13.06
N PHE A 41 5.08 2.95 -13.06
CA PHE A 41 3.83 2.89 -13.83
C PHE A 41 4.07 2.98 -15.35
N ASN A 42 5.05 3.76 -15.81
CA ASN A 42 5.44 3.75 -17.22
C ASN A 42 5.91 2.37 -17.67
N ILE A 43 6.72 1.69 -16.86
CA ILE A 43 7.14 0.31 -17.14
C ILE A 43 5.91 -0.60 -17.20
N LEU A 44 5.00 -0.52 -16.24
CA LEU A 44 3.75 -1.30 -16.27
C LEU A 44 2.89 -1.00 -17.52
N SER A 45 2.86 0.24 -18.01
CA SER A 45 2.18 0.63 -19.25
C SER A 45 2.81 -0.06 -20.48
N HIS A 46 4.13 -0.10 -20.55
CA HIS A 46 4.86 -0.86 -21.57
C HIS A 46 4.59 -2.36 -21.47
N MET A 47 4.59 -2.93 -20.25
CA MET A 47 4.28 -4.34 -20.01
C MET A 47 2.87 -4.70 -20.47
N LYS A 48 1.87 -3.88 -20.10
CA LYS A 48 0.46 -4.09 -20.49
C LYS A 48 0.31 -4.17 -22.02
N SER A 49 1.06 -3.34 -22.73
CA SER A 49 1.05 -3.28 -24.20
C SER A 49 1.73 -4.50 -24.85
N ASN A 50 2.61 -5.19 -24.11
CA ASN A 50 3.36 -6.35 -24.60
C ASN A 50 3.00 -7.64 -23.84
N LYS A 51 2.08 -8.44 -24.39
CA LYS A 51 1.60 -9.69 -23.77
C LYS A 51 2.68 -10.75 -23.49
N LYS A 52 3.90 -10.63 -24.03
CA LYS A 52 5.01 -11.53 -23.73
C LYS A 52 5.71 -11.20 -22.42
N TYR A 53 5.52 -9.98 -21.92
CA TYR A 53 6.19 -9.45 -20.76
C TYR A 53 5.67 -10.13 -19.49
N LYS A 54 6.59 -10.61 -18.66
CA LYS A 54 6.29 -11.31 -17.40
C LYS A 54 6.72 -10.47 -16.21
N THR A 55 6.15 -10.76 -15.05
CA THR A 55 6.48 -10.03 -13.82
C THR A 55 7.96 -10.12 -13.45
N GLN A 56 8.66 -11.19 -13.79
CA GLN A 56 10.09 -11.33 -13.54
C GLN A 56 10.96 -10.37 -14.34
N ASP A 57 10.48 -9.92 -15.49
CA ASP A 57 11.19 -8.96 -16.33
C ASP A 57 11.28 -7.58 -15.65
N LEU A 58 10.47 -7.32 -14.59
CA LEU A 58 10.65 -6.15 -13.73
C LEU A 58 12.01 -6.07 -13.06
N ILE A 59 12.73 -7.18 -12.90
CA ILE A 59 14.09 -7.15 -12.37
C ILE A 59 15.01 -6.36 -13.31
N SER A 60 14.90 -6.50 -14.63
CA SER A 60 15.77 -5.74 -15.55
C SER A 60 15.40 -4.26 -15.63
N ASP A 61 14.11 -3.94 -15.52
CA ASP A 61 13.61 -2.60 -15.82
C ASP A 61 13.43 -1.73 -14.55
N VAL A 62 13.10 -2.35 -13.42
CA VAL A 62 12.93 -1.68 -12.11
C VAL A 62 14.01 -2.08 -11.11
N GLY A 63 14.63 -3.25 -11.27
CA GLY A 63 15.61 -3.81 -10.33
C GLY A 63 15.02 -4.81 -9.34
N PHE A 64 13.70 -4.82 -9.15
CA PHE A 64 13.02 -5.71 -8.21
C PHE A 64 11.52 -5.86 -8.49
N TYR A 65 10.91 -6.82 -7.81
CA TYR A 65 9.48 -6.84 -7.53
C TYR A 65 9.22 -7.46 -6.17
N CYS A 66 8.01 -7.27 -5.65
CA CYS A 66 7.56 -7.90 -4.41
C CYS A 66 6.51 -8.96 -4.72
N TYR A 67 6.46 -10.05 -3.96
CA TYR A 67 5.49 -11.13 -4.16
C TYR A 67 4.92 -11.61 -2.82
N LYS A 68 3.70 -12.15 -2.86
CA LYS A 68 3.05 -12.73 -1.69
C LYS A 68 3.46 -14.19 -1.52
N SER A 69 3.80 -14.57 -0.29
CA SER A 69 4.10 -15.96 0.08
C SER A 69 3.71 -16.22 1.54
N LYS A 70 3.83 -17.48 2.00
CA LYS A 70 3.60 -17.83 3.40
C LYS A 70 4.55 -17.03 4.29
N SER A 71 4.01 -16.36 5.30
CA SER A 71 4.80 -15.52 6.20
C SER A 71 5.75 -16.36 7.04
N SER A 72 6.90 -15.78 7.40
CA SER A 72 7.81 -16.32 8.41
C SER A 72 7.26 -16.19 9.84
N ILE A 73 6.21 -15.38 10.05
CA ILE A 73 5.49 -15.28 11.32
C ILE A 73 4.53 -16.47 11.48
N GLU A 74 4.68 -17.22 12.57
CA GLU A 74 3.79 -18.33 12.87
C GLU A 74 2.33 -17.85 13.04
N GLY A 75 1.40 -18.49 12.33
CA GLY A 75 -0.03 -18.17 12.41
C GLY A 75 -0.48 -16.88 11.71
N ALA A 76 0.43 -16.05 11.17
CA ALA A 76 0.05 -14.82 10.46
C ALA A 76 -0.55 -15.06 9.06
N GLY A 77 -0.35 -16.25 8.50
CA GLY A 77 -0.82 -16.61 7.17
C GLY A 77 0.20 -16.22 6.09
N PHE A 78 0.02 -15.07 5.46
CA PHE A 78 0.83 -14.61 4.33
C PHE A 78 1.58 -13.32 4.66
N GLY A 79 2.68 -13.10 3.95
CA GLY A 79 3.48 -11.88 3.96
C GLY A 79 3.94 -11.51 2.56
N VAL A 80 4.67 -10.42 2.45
CA VAL A 80 5.23 -9.92 1.19
C VAL A 80 6.75 -10.06 1.25
N PHE A 81 7.34 -10.56 0.17
CA PHE A 81 8.76 -10.85 0.07
C PHE A 81 9.36 -10.11 -1.13
N SER A 82 10.62 -9.70 -1.01
CA SER A 82 11.37 -9.08 -2.09
C SER A 82 11.94 -10.12 -3.07
N ARG A 83 12.05 -9.73 -4.34
CA ARG A 83 12.88 -10.40 -5.34
C ARG A 83 13.72 -9.35 -6.07
N CYS A 84 15.03 -9.52 -6.07
CA CYS A 84 16.00 -8.66 -6.76
C CYS A 84 17.30 -9.43 -7.02
N ASP A 85 18.17 -8.89 -7.89
CA ASP A 85 19.48 -9.50 -8.16
C ASP A 85 20.51 -9.16 -7.07
N THR A 86 20.48 -7.93 -6.56
CA THR A 86 21.41 -7.43 -5.54
C THR A 86 20.69 -7.11 -4.24
N PHE A 87 20.07 -5.93 -4.16
CA PHE A 87 19.25 -5.46 -3.06
C PHE A 87 18.32 -4.35 -3.56
N ILE A 88 17.24 -4.10 -2.82
CA ILE A 88 16.40 -2.93 -3.03
C ILE A 88 16.97 -1.78 -2.19
N PRO A 89 17.36 -0.63 -2.77
CA PRO A 89 17.95 0.46 -2.02
C PRO A 89 17.03 1.05 -0.93
N LYS A 90 17.64 1.53 0.14
CA LYS A 90 16.96 2.41 1.11
C LYS A 90 16.27 3.59 0.39
N GLY A 91 15.03 3.88 0.75
CA GLY A 91 14.23 4.96 0.16
C GLY A 91 13.44 4.57 -1.09
N SER A 92 13.57 3.34 -1.57
CA SER A 92 12.74 2.84 -2.67
C SER A 92 11.30 2.60 -2.24
N VAL A 93 10.34 3.02 -3.07
CA VAL A 93 8.93 2.63 -2.97
C VAL A 93 8.80 1.17 -3.37
N VAL A 94 8.45 0.31 -2.42
CA VAL A 94 8.37 -1.14 -2.65
C VAL A 94 6.96 -1.64 -2.90
N SER A 95 5.94 -0.93 -2.40
CA SER A 95 4.54 -1.27 -2.62
C SER A 95 3.61 -0.10 -2.29
N ILE A 96 2.34 -0.24 -2.69
CA ILE A 96 1.23 0.65 -2.39
C ILE A 96 0.21 -0.13 -1.56
N TYR A 97 -0.31 0.48 -0.50
CA TYR A 97 -1.42 -0.05 0.27
C TYR A 97 -2.72 0.18 -0.51
N SER A 98 -3.14 -0.82 -1.26
CA SER A 98 -4.37 -0.81 -2.04
C SER A 98 -5.61 -0.75 -1.15
N GLY A 99 -6.71 -0.22 -1.67
CA GLY A 99 -7.98 -0.30 -0.96
C GLY A 99 -8.96 0.84 -1.21
N THR A 100 -10.16 0.66 -0.65
CA THR A 100 -11.20 1.70 -0.66
C THR A 100 -10.86 2.74 0.40
N VAL A 101 -10.89 4.01 0.01
CA VAL A 101 -10.59 5.15 0.87
C VAL A 101 -11.89 5.70 1.44
N TYR A 102 -11.98 5.77 2.77
CA TYR A 102 -13.10 6.33 3.49
C TYR A 102 -12.71 7.60 4.25
N ALA A 103 -13.50 8.66 4.14
CA ALA A 103 -13.44 9.79 5.06
C ALA A 103 -14.08 9.45 6.41
N ASN A 104 -13.77 10.25 7.43
CA ASN A 104 -14.15 10.02 8.83
C ASN A 104 -15.67 9.87 9.07
N TYR A 105 -16.52 10.38 8.17
CA TYR A 105 -17.98 10.34 8.28
C TYR A 105 -18.62 9.26 7.41
N GLU A 106 -17.84 8.53 6.61
CA GLU A 106 -18.36 7.53 5.69
C GLU A 106 -18.59 6.19 6.40
N PRO A 107 -19.59 5.40 5.95
CA PRO A 107 -19.99 4.19 6.64
C PRO A 107 -18.96 3.07 6.48
N THR A 108 -18.22 2.79 7.55
CA THR A 108 -17.25 1.67 7.62
C THR A 108 -17.69 0.52 8.52
N PHE A 109 -18.83 0.64 9.23
CA PHE A 109 -19.25 -0.36 10.23
C PHE A 109 -19.26 -1.79 9.67
N LEU A 110 -20.03 -2.05 8.61
CA LEU A 110 -20.13 -3.40 8.02
C LEU A 110 -18.79 -3.92 7.46
N PRO A 111 -18.04 -3.18 6.62
CA PRO A 111 -16.75 -3.67 6.13
C PRO A 111 -15.67 -3.76 7.20
N SER A 112 -15.84 -3.14 8.38
CA SER A 112 -14.86 -3.21 9.48
C SER A 112 -14.96 -4.46 10.37
N ILE A 113 -16.10 -5.18 10.35
CA ILE A 113 -16.31 -6.32 11.24
C ILE A 113 -15.28 -7.42 10.93
N GLY A 114 -14.36 -7.66 11.87
CA GLY A 114 -13.30 -8.66 11.73
C GLY A 114 -12.25 -8.33 10.66
N ASN A 115 -12.23 -7.09 10.15
CA ASN A 115 -11.34 -6.69 9.07
C ASN A 115 -10.00 -6.16 9.63
N LYS A 116 -8.92 -6.88 9.36
CA LYS A 116 -7.55 -6.53 9.78
C LYS A 116 -6.81 -5.66 8.75
N PHE A 117 -7.42 -5.40 7.61
CA PHE A 117 -6.82 -4.66 6.48
C PHE A 117 -7.32 -3.21 6.40
N ILE A 118 -7.89 -2.68 7.49
CA ILE A 118 -8.24 -1.27 7.58
C ILE A 118 -7.07 -0.52 8.21
N LEU A 119 -6.52 0.43 7.47
CA LEU A 119 -5.41 1.29 7.89
C LEU A 119 -5.89 2.74 8.00
N GLN A 120 -5.60 3.40 9.12
CA GLN A 120 -5.92 4.83 9.28
C GLN A 120 -4.69 5.70 8.97
N ARG A 121 -4.90 6.73 8.15
CA ARG A 121 -3.95 7.83 7.90
C ARG A 121 -4.01 8.88 9.02
N LYS A 122 -2.95 9.68 9.18
CA LYS A 122 -2.85 10.81 10.12
C LYS A 122 -3.94 11.86 9.90
N ASP A 123 -4.38 12.05 8.65
CA ASP A 123 -5.49 12.95 8.31
C ASP A 123 -6.90 12.36 8.60
N GLY A 124 -6.95 11.15 9.17
CA GLY A 124 -8.16 10.47 9.62
C GLY A 124 -8.80 9.55 8.59
N PHE A 125 -8.40 9.63 7.32
CA PHE A 125 -8.93 8.76 6.27
C PHE A 125 -8.56 7.29 6.54
N LEU A 126 -9.50 6.39 6.26
CA LEU A 126 -9.30 4.95 6.38
C LEU A 126 -9.08 4.35 4.99
N ILE A 127 -8.16 3.41 4.86
CA ILE A 127 -7.95 2.61 3.64
C ILE A 127 -8.29 1.16 3.96
N ASP A 128 -9.32 0.62 3.33
CA ASP A 128 -9.73 -0.79 3.43
C ASP A 128 -9.12 -1.60 2.29
N GLY A 129 -8.02 -2.29 2.61
CA GLY A 129 -7.29 -3.17 1.70
C GLY A 129 -7.77 -4.62 1.70
N ASN A 130 -8.94 -4.94 2.24
CA ASN A 130 -9.43 -6.31 2.27
C ASN A 130 -9.91 -6.77 0.88
N ASP A 131 -9.18 -7.69 0.27
CA ASP A 131 -9.47 -8.25 -1.06
C ASP A 131 -10.63 -9.27 -1.07
N ARG A 132 -11.45 -9.33 -0.01
CA ARG A 132 -12.51 -10.33 0.19
C ARG A 132 -13.84 -9.69 0.57
N TYR A 133 -14.88 -10.50 0.48
CA TYR A 133 -16.21 -10.22 1.05
C TYR A 133 -16.77 -8.84 0.67
N MET A 134 -17.31 -8.11 1.64
CA MET A 134 -17.96 -6.82 1.46
C MET A 134 -16.99 -5.75 0.95
N SER A 135 -15.78 -5.70 1.48
CA SER A 135 -14.73 -4.75 1.07
C SER A 135 -14.42 -4.85 -0.42
N LYS A 136 -14.29 -6.08 -0.93
CA LYS A 136 -14.14 -6.34 -2.39
C LYS A 136 -15.33 -5.82 -3.20
N ILE A 137 -16.56 -6.05 -2.73
CA ILE A 137 -17.77 -5.61 -3.44
C ILE A 137 -17.83 -4.08 -3.48
N ILE A 138 -17.56 -3.42 -2.35
CA ILE A 138 -17.52 -1.96 -2.25
C ILE A 138 -16.46 -1.41 -3.19
N TYR A 139 -15.22 -1.91 -3.13
CA TYR A 139 -14.14 -1.44 -3.99
C TYR A 139 -14.52 -1.50 -5.48
N LYS A 140 -15.07 -2.64 -5.92
CA LYS A 140 -15.51 -2.81 -7.32
C LYS A 140 -16.62 -1.85 -7.70
N SER A 141 -17.56 -1.59 -6.79
CA SER A 141 -18.64 -0.62 -7.02
C SER A 141 -18.08 0.79 -7.18
N CYS A 142 -17.22 1.23 -6.25
CA CYS A 142 -16.56 2.53 -6.31
C CYS A 142 -15.71 2.69 -7.58
N LYS A 143 -14.91 1.68 -7.93
CA LYS A 143 -14.09 1.69 -9.15
C LYS A 143 -14.93 1.79 -10.42
N THR A 144 -16.06 1.08 -10.48
CA THR A 144 -16.96 1.12 -11.65
C THR A 144 -17.61 2.50 -11.82
N ARG A 145 -17.90 3.20 -10.71
CA ARG A 145 -18.44 4.56 -10.73
C ARG A 145 -17.48 5.57 -11.37
N GLU A 146 -16.18 5.43 -11.14
CA GLU A 146 -15.17 6.36 -11.68
C GLU A 146 -14.89 6.14 -13.18
N ARG A 147 -15.30 5.00 -13.75
CA ARG A 147 -15.11 4.72 -15.18
C ARG A 147 -15.96 5.67 -16.03
N TYR A 148 -15.34 6.31 -17.01
CA TYR A 148 -16.05 7.06 -18.04
C TYR A 148 -15.79 6.47 -19.43
N TYR A 149 -16.64 6.85 -20.39
CA TYR A 149 -16.49 6.51 -21.80
C TYR A 149 -15.92 7.71 -22.55
N ASP A 150 -14.75 7.55 -23.14
CA ASP A 150 -14.18 8.54 -24.02
C ASP A 150 -14.82 8.39 -25.40
N THR A 151 -15.62 9.37 -25.78
CA THR A 151 -16.32 9.39 -27.08
C THR A 151 -15.40 9.67 -28.26
N ARG A 152 -14.24 10.31 -28.03
CA ARG A 152 -13.25 10.60 -29.09
C ARG A 152 -12.49 9.34 -29.48
N GLU A 153 -12.13 8.54 -28.48
CA GLU A 153 -11.39 7.30 -28.68
C GLU A 153 -12.28 6.06 -28.70
N SER A 154 -13.59 6.24 -28.53
CA SER A 154 -14.59 5.17 -28.49
C SER A 154 -14.25 4.03 -27.51
N LYS A 155 -13.68 4.38 -26.34
CA LYS A 155 -13.18 3.40 -25.35
C LYS A 155 -13.57 3.76 -23.92
N HIS A 156 -13.68 2.76 -23.07
CA HIS A 156 -13.74 2.99 -21.62
C HIS A 156 -12.35 3.35 -21.08
N VAL A 157 -12.29 4.38 -20.25
CA VAL A 157 -11.07 4.77 -19.56
C VAL A 157 -11.10 4.21 -18.14
N GLU A 158 -10.08 3.43 -17.80
CA GLU A 158 -9.89 2.90 -16.45
C GLU A 158 -9.05 3.88 -15.63
N LEU A 159 -9.57 4.33 -14.49
CA LEU A 159 -8.91 5.31 -13.61
C LEU A 159 -8.37 4.69 -12.31
N CYS A 160 -8.47 3.36 -12.19
CA CYS A 160 -8.13 2.66 -10.96
C CYS A 160 -7.85 1.18 -11.24
N ASP A 161 -6.81 0.65 -10.59
CA ASP A 161 -6.42 -0.75 -10.65
C ASP A 161 -7.28 -1.60 -9.72
N ASP A 162 -7.95 -2.63 -10.24
CA ASP A 162 -8.68 -3.63 -9.44
C ASP A 162 -8.02 -5.01 -9.47
N SER A 163 -6.87 -5.16 -10.14
CA SER A 163 -6.17 -6.43 -10.29
C SER A 163 -5.58 -6.93 -8.97
N TRP A 164 -5.29 -6.04 -8.02
CA TRP A 164 -4.85 -6.40 -6.67
C TRP A 164 -5.86 -7.29 -5.91
N LEU A 165 -7.15 -7.24 -6.26
CA LEU A 165 -8.18 -8.12 -5.70
C LEU A 165 -7.94 -9.61 -6.00
N GLN A 166 -6.99 -9.93 -6.89
CA GLN A 166 -6.58 -11.29 -7.22
C GLN A 166 -5.48 -11.82 -6.28
N PHE A 167 -4.82 -10.97 -5.48
CA PHE A 167 -3.76 -11.42 -4.57
C PHE A 167 -4.22 -12.48 -3.56
N ARG A 168 -5.50 -12.51 -3.16
CA ARG A 168 -6.10 -13.60 -2.35
C ARG A 168 -5.88 -14.99 -2.92
N HIS A 169 -5.78 -15.12 -4.25
CA HIS A 169 -5.60 -16.41 -4.93
C HIS A 169 -4.13 -16.79 -5.10
N GLN A 170 -3.22 -15.87 -4.82
CA GLN A 170 -1.79 -16.10 -4.90
C GLN A 170 -1.26 -16.53 -3.54
N THR A 171 -0.66 -17.72 -3.51
CA THR A 171 -0.19 -18.35 -2.27
C THR A 171 1.30 -18.63 -2.28
N SER A 172 1.94 -18.51 -3.44
CA SER A 172 3.36 -18.75 -3.66
C SER A 172 3.96 -17.75 -4.64
N HIS A 173 5.29 -17.69 -4.67
CA HIS A 173 6.05 -16.96 -5.67
C HIS A 173 5.69 -17.37 -7.11
N GLN A 174 5.46 -18.66 -7.35
CA GLN A 174 5.10 -19.16 -8.67
C GLN A 174 3.70 -18.69 -9.10
N ASP A 175 2.73 -18.65 -8.18
CA ASP A 175 1.39 -18.13 -8.46
C ASP A 175 1.44 -16.65 -8.83
N PHE A 176 2.27 -15.88 -8.13
CA PHE A 176 2.47 -14.45 -8.40
C PHE A 176 3.02 -14.23 -9.83
N CYS A 177 4.00 -15.04 -10.21
CA CYS A 177 4.63 -14.96 -11.53
C CYS A 177 3.73 -15.43 -12.68
N ASN A 178 2.80 -16.34 -12.41
CA ASN A 178 1.91 -16.92 -13.43
C ASN A 178 0.60 -16.13 -13.60
N ASN A 179 0.20 -15.35 -12.60
CA ASN A 179 -1.01 -14.54 -12.66
C ASN A 179 -0.72 -13.14 -13.16
N SER A 180 -1.48 -12.71 -14.17
CA SER A 180 -1.39 -11.34 -14.68
C SER A 180 -2.15 -10.40 -13.73
N VAL A 181 -1.40 -9.78 -12.82
CA VAL A 181 -1.84 -8.59 -12.07
C VAL A 181 -1.32 -7.38 -12.82
N LEU A 182 -2.18 -6.37 -13.01
CA LEU A 182 -1.84 -5.16 -13.75
C LEU A 182 -0.81 -4.32 -13.00
N ASN A 183 -1.01 -4.13 -11.68
CA ASN A 183 -0.06 -3.47 -10.81
C ASN A 183 0.48 -4.43 -9.72
N PRO A 184 1.65 -5.04 -9.91
CA PRO A 184 2.26 -5.92 -8.91
C PRO A 184 2.66 -5.19 -7.61
N TYR A 185 2.77 -3.86 -7.63
CA TYR A 185 3.12 -3.06 -6.45
C TYR A 185 1.92 -2.80 -5.52
N ALA A 186 0.69 -3.09 -5.95
CA ALA A 186 -0.54 -2.89 -5.16
C ALA A 186 -0.74 -3.95 -4.04
N ILE A 187 0.34 -4.57 -3.55
CA ILE A 187 0.32 -5.71 -2.63
C ILE A 187 0.52 -5.32 -1.15
N GLY A 188 0.69 -4.03 -0.87
CA GLY A 188 1.14 -3.53 0.43
C GLY A 188 0.25 -3.88 1.63
N HIS A 189 -1.02 -4.20 1.40
CA HIS A 189 -1.96 -4.60 2.45
C HIS A 189 -1.64 -5.98 3.07
N TYR A 190 -0.81 -6.80 2.42
CA TYR A 190 -0.31 -8.07 2.98
C TYR A 190 1.00 -7.92 3.78
N ILE A 191 1.55 -6.70 3.91
CA ILE A 191 2.78 -6.48 4.70
C ILE A 191 2.46 -6.55 6.19
N ASN A 192 3.14 -7.46 6.88
CA ASN A 192 2.95 -7.72 8.30
C ASN A 192 3.63 -6.65 9.17
N SER A 193 3.21 -6.60 10.43
CA SER A 193 3.89 -5.77 11.43
C SER A 193 5.23 -6.39 11.86
N SER A 194 6.21 -5.55 12.20
CA SER A 194 7.36 -5.99 12.99
C SER A 194 6.88 -6.66 14.27
N HIS A 195 7.45 -7.82 14.60
CA HIS A 195 7.03 -8.61 15.76
C HIS A 195 8.26 -9.19 16.48
N GLU A 196 8.09 -9.49 17.77
CA GLU A 196 9.02 -10.31 18.52
C GLU A 196 8.63 -11.78 18.29
N ASN A 197 9.56 -12.58 17.79
CA ASN A 197 9.31 -14.00 17.57
C ASN A 197 9.43 -14.80 18.88
N HIS A 198 9.09 -16.10 18.85
CA HIS A 198 9.16 -17.01 20.00
C HIS A 198 10.57 -17.18 20.63
N LYS A 199 11.61 -16.65 20.00
CA LYS A 199 12.99 -16.63 20.50
C LYS A 199 13.40 -15.25 21.04
N ASN A 200 12.44 -14.35 21.27
CA ASN A 200 12.64 -12.95 21.67
C ASN A 200 13.55 -12.16 20.70
N GLN A 201 13.63 -12.58 19.43
CA GLN A 201 14.30 -11.80 18.39
C GLN A 201 13.24 -10.95 17.70
N THR A 202 13.46 -9.63 17.70
CA THR A 202 12.61 -8.70 16.98
C THR A 202 12.94 -8.81 15.49
N GLN A 203 11.97 -9.23 14.67
CA GLN A 203 12.04 -8.93 13.24
C GLN A 203 11.75 -7.44 13.08
N GLU A 204 12.82 -6.68 12.83
CA GLU A 204 12.73 -5.23 12.72
C GLU A 204 11.98 -4.81 11.46
N ALA A 205 11.20 -3.73 11.56
CA ALA A 205 10.59 -3.13 10.39
C ALA A 205 11.69 -2.64 9.42
N ASN A 206 11.63 -3.15 8.19
CA ASN A 206 12.50 -2.81 7.07
C ASN A 206 11.78 -1.93 6.03
N VAL A 207 10.47 -1.69 6.21
CA VAL A 207 9.69 -0.72 5.45
C VAL A 207 8.88 0.19 6.38
N MET A 208 8.52 1.37 5.91
CA MET A 208 7.65 2.32 6.61
C MET A 208 6.44 2.69 5.75
N TYR A 209 5.31 2.95 6.42
CA TYR A 209 4.18 3.62 5.80
C TYR A 209 4.53 5.09 5.56
N PHE A 210 4.29 5.55 4.34
CA PHE A 210 4.41 6.95 3.95
C PHE A 210 3.07 7.38 3.36
N GLU A 211 2.45 8.40 3.96
CA GLU A 211 1.19 8.94 3.46
C GLU A 211 1.43 9.72 2.19
N TYR A 212 0.72 9.32 1.15
CA TYR A 212 0.91 9.85 -0.19
C TYR A 212 -0.45 10.22 -0.80
N GLU A 213 -0.43 11.14 -1.74
CA GLU A 213 -1.63 11.58 -2.44
C GLU A 213 -1.36 11.60 -3.93
N PHE A 214 -2.16 10.86 -4.69
CA PHE A 214 -2.13 10.97 -6.15
C PHE A 214 -2.96 12.20 -6.54
N ASP A 215 -2.32 13.20 -7.10
CA ASP A 215 -3.03 14.32 -7.70
C ASP A 215 -3.48 13.96 -9.11
N ARG A 216 -4.75 13.55 -9.28
CA ARG A 216 -5.29 13.19 -10.60
C ARG A 216 -5.20 14.32 -11.61
N ASP A 217 -5.17 15.57 -11.17
CA ASP A 217 -5.11 16.72 -12.07
C ASP A 217 -3.69 16.92 -12.64
N GLU A 218 -2.67 16.38 -11.97
CA GLU A 218 -1.26 16.46 -12.35
C GLU A 218 -0.69 15.11 -12.85
N TRP A 219 -1.39 14.00 -12.61
CA TRP A 219 -0.97 12.66 -13.02
C TRP A 219 -1.29 12.38 -14.49
N PRO A 220 -0.42 11.71 -15.25
CA PRO A 220 -0.74 11.31 -16.63
C PRO A 220 -1.95 10.38 -16.69
N ASP A 221 -2.93 10.71 -17.55
CA ASP A 221 -4.21 10.00 -17.68
C ASP A 221 -4.03 8.49 -17.93
N ASP A 222 -3.06 8.12 -18.76
CA ASP A 222 -2.77 6.74 -19.09
C ASP A 222 -2.16 5.95 -17.93
N LEU A 223 -1.64 6.63 -16.90
CA LEU A 223 -1.07 6.00 -15.71
C LEU A 223 -2.06 5.92 -14.54
N LEU A 224 -3.20 6.62 -14.60
CA LEU A 224 -4.24 6.57 -13.57
C LEU A 224 -4.76 5.14 -13.34
N GLN A 225 -4.81 4.32 -14.39
CA GLN A 225 -5.22 2.92 -14.34
C GLN A 225 -4.40 2.03 -13.38
N PHE A 226 -3.23 2.48 -12.94
CA PHE A 226 -2.36 1.74 -12.01
C PHE A 226 -2.56 2.15 -10.55
N ILE A 227 -3.34 3.19 -10.26
CA ILE A 227 -3.61 3.63 -8.89
C ILE A 227 -4.59 2.64 -8.22
N PRO A 228 -4.20 1.97 -7.11
CA PRO A 228 -5.01 0.91 -6.51
C PRO A 228 -5.90 1.42 -5.36
N ASN A 229 -6.21 2.72 -5.37
CA ASN A 229 -7.03 3.38 -4.35
C ASN A 229 -8.20 4.11 -5.00
N VAL A 230 -9.38 3.99 -4.38
CA VAL A 230 -10.60 4.66 -4.84
C VAL A 230 -11.39 5.17 -3.65
N HIS A 231 -11.90 6.40 -3.72
CA HIS A 231 -12.75 6.97 -2.67
C HIS A 231 -14.11 6.28 -2.60
N TYR A 232 -14.62 6.09 -1.39
CA TYR A 232 -15.94 5.51 -1.16
C TYR A 232 -17.04 6.40 -1.74
N SER A 233 -17.06 7.69 -1.42
CA SER A 233 -17.97 8.69 -2.02
C SER A 233 -17.26 9.64 -2.97
N THR A 234 -17.99 10.15 -3.97
CA THR A 234 -17.55 11.27 -4.80
C THR A 234 -17.59 12.59 -4.04
N GLN A 235 -18.42 12.72 -3.00
CA GLN A 235 -18.64 13.99 -2.31
C GLN A 235 -17.39 14.45 -1.53
N THR A 236 -16.60 13.49 -1.09
CA THR A 236 -15.31 13.66 -0.40
C THR A 236 -14.24 14.28 -1.32
N MET A 237 -14.39 14.09 -2.63
CA MET A 237 -13.58 14.71 -3.69
C MET A 237 -13.82 16.22 -3.79
N TYR A 238 -15.06 16.67 -3.52
CA TYR A 238 -15.47 18.07 -3.72
C TYR A 238 -15.45 18.91 -2.43
N LEU A 239 -15.57 18.31 -1.25
CA LEU A 239 -15.84 19.06 0.00
C LEU A 239 -14.60 19.44 0.83
N ARG A 240 -13.41 18.87 0.57
CA ARG A 240 -12.24 19.06 1.47
C ARG A 240 -10.97 19.61 0.83
N ALA A 241 -10.91 19.75 -0.48
CA ALA A 241 -9.82 20.43 -1.15
C ALA A 241 -10.39 21.21 -2.34
N ASN A 242 -9.94 22.45 -2.55
CA ASN A 242 -10.11 23.16 -3.82
C ASN A 242 -9.35 22.46 -4.99
N LYS A 243 -9.05 21.17 -4.85
CA LYS A 243 -8.43 20.24 -5.81
C LYS A 243 -9.26 18.96 -5.78
N CYS A 244 -10.14 18.79 -6.77
CA CYS A 244 -10.95 17.59 -6.90
C CYS A 244 -10.09 16.34 -7.23
N GLY A 245 -8.84 16.48 -7.65
CA GLY A 245 -8.01 15.36 -8.10
C GLY A 245 -7.47 14.42 -7.01
N LEU A 246 -7.38 14.80 -5.74
CA LEU A 246 -6.53 14.10 -4.76
C LEU A 246 -7.08 12.73 -4.29
N ILE A 247 -6.40 11.64 -4.66
CA ILE A 247 -6.64 10.29 -4.14
C ILE A 247 -5.70 10.02 -2.98
N LYS A 248 -6.27 9.82 -1.79
CA LYS A 248 -5.51 9.48 -0.59
C LYS A 248 -4.97 8.05 -0.68
N SER A 249 -3.69 7.87 -0.41
CA SER A 249 -3.01 6.58 -0.45
C SER A 249 -1.98 6.45 0.69
N ILE A 250 -1.42 5.26 0.82
CA ILE A 250 -0.25 4.98 1.63
C ILE A 250 0.69 4.15 0.76
N VAL A 251 1.94 4.58 0.64
CA VAL A 251 3.00 3.79 0.02
C VAL A 251 3.92 3.22 1.08
N LEU A 252 4.59 2.11 0.77
CA LEU A 252 5.59 1.54 1.64
C LEU A 252 6.98 1.78 1.07
N VAL A 253 7.85 2.35 1.89
CA VAL A 253 9.20 2.79 1.52
C VAL A 253 10.23 2.01 2.32
N ALA A 254 11.28 1.54 1.65
CA ALA A 254 12.39 0.82 2.28
C ALA A 254 13.14 1.70 3.28
N LEU A 255 13.31 1.22 4.52
CA LEU A 255 14.04 1.91 5.59
C LEU A 255 15.55 1.68 5.57
N ARG A 256 15.97 0.61 4.90
CA ARG A 256 17.35 0.19 4.65
C ARG A 256 17.38 -0.59 3.35
N ASP A 257 18.58 -1.00 2.93
CA ASP A 257 18.69 -1.94 1.83
C ASP A 257 18.00 -3.27 2.20
N ILE A 258 17.17 -3.77 1.30
CA ILE A 258 16.39 -5.00 1.47
C ILE A 258 17.02 -6.08 0.59
N LEU A 259 17.37 -7.21 1.19
CA LEU A 259 18.02 -8.31 0.49
C LEU A 259 17.02 -9.13 -0.33
N ASN A 260 17.50 -9.89 -1.30
CA ASN A 260 16.68 -10.81 -2.07
C ASN A 260 16.03 -11.89 -1.18
N GLY A 261 14.73 -12.12 -1.34
CA GLY A 261 13.98 -13.12 -0.57
C GLY A 261 13.63 -12.71 0.85
N GLU A 262 13.88 -11.46 1.23
CA GLU A 262 13.57 -10.95 2.57
C GLU A 262 12.06 -10.64 2.69
N GLU A 263 11.45 -11.00 3.82
CA GLU A 263 10.06 -10.61 4.13
C GLU A 263 10.01 -9.14 4.56
N LEU A 264 9.03 -8.40 4.05
CA LEU A 264 8.79 -7.01 4.37
C LEU A 264 7.95 -6.90 5.65
N PHE A 265 8.42 -6.07 6.57
CA PHE A 265 7.76 -5.76 7.83
C PHE A 265 7.65 -4.26 8.03
N ALA A 266 6.45 -3.80 8.36
CA ALA A 266 6.17 -2.40 8.68
C ALA A 266 5.99 -2.19 10.18
N CYS A 267 6.22 -0.97 10.67
CA CYS A 267 5.90 -0.60 12.05
C CYS A 267 4.54 0.12 12.11
N TYR A 268 3.51 -0.55 12.63
CA TYR A 268 2.18 0.04 12.82
C TYR A 268 2.12 1.03 14.00
N LYS A 269 3.17 1.12 14.84
CA LYS A 269 3.18 1.95 16.06
C LYS A 269 3.06 3.46 15.79
N ASN A 270 3.15 3.90 14.53
CA ASN A 270 2.98 5.29 14.12
C ASN A 270 1.56 5.64 13.65
N LEU A 271 0.61 4.69 13.68
CA LEU A 271 -0.75 4.85 13.14
C LEU A 271 -1.85 4.88 14.21
N VAL A 272 -1.49 4.90 15.50
CA VAL A 272 -2.46 5.07 16.60
C VAL A 272 -2.36 6.50 17.11
N TYR A 273 -3.23 7.38 16.62
CA TYR A 273 -3.51 8.66 17.26
C TYR A 273 -4.91 8.55 17.87
N THR A 274 -4.95 8.36 19.19
CA THR A 274 -6.17 8.50 20.02
C THR A 274 -6.50 9.96 20.25
#